data_AF-A0A1Q7BSN6-F1
#
_entry.id   AF-A0A1Q7BSN6-F1
#
_cell.length_a   1.000
_cell.length_b   1.000
_cell.length_c   1.000
_cell.angle_alpha   90.00
_cell.angle_beta   90.00
_cell.angle_gamma   90.00
#
_symmetry.space_group_name_H-M   'P 1'
#
loop_
_entity.id
_entity.type
_entity.pdbx_description
1 polymer ?
#
loop_
_entity_poly.entity_id
_entity_poly.type
_entity_poly.pdbx_seq_one_letter_code
_entity_poly.pdbx_strand_id
1 'polypeptide(L)' 'MEKDIDMQSLSAAIAGFLACHVLTCRFLVQEGVVDKDRFATYLETAMAEMAPGLEDKRTLFSLRQLIAALRAPPTATPVQ' A
#
# COMPACT_ATOMS: atom_id res chain seq x y z
N MET A 1 29.78 14.55 -11.64
CA MET A 1 29.87 13.10 -11.39
C MET A 1 28.56 12.71 -10.74
N GLU A 2 27.55 12.47 -11.58
CA GLU A 2 26.26 11.95 -11.10
C GLU A 2 26.53 10.63 -10.38
N LYS A 3 26.08 10.56 -9.14
CA LYS A 3 26.12 9.34 -8.35
C LYS A 3 25.26 8.35 -9.11
N ASP A 4 25.85 7.34 -9.75
CA ASP A 4 25.12 6.16 -10.19
C ASP A 4 24.48 5.56 -8.93
N ILE A 5 23.23 5.95 -8.69
CA ILE A 5 22.43 5.37 -7.63
C ILE A 5 22.28 3.92 -8.04
N ASP A 6 22.79 3.00 -7.21
CA ASP A 6 22.54 1.58 -7.42
C ASP A 6 21.02 1.36 -7.43
N MET A 7 20.48 1.22 -8.63
CA MET A 7 19.05 1.16 -8.89
C MET A 7 18.45 -0.08 -8.24
N GLN A 8 19.24 -1.13 -8.02
CA GLN A 8 18.83 -2.32 -7.29
C GLN A 8 18.69 -2.03 -5.80
N SER A 9 19.69 -1.42 -5.17
CA SER A 9 19.61 -1.00 -3.77
C SER A 9 18.47 -0.01 -3.51
N LEU A 10 18.27 0.96 -4.40
CA LEU A 10 17.16 1.90 -4.29
C LEU A 10 15.80 1.19 -4.41
N SER A 11 15.66 0.30 -5.40
CA SER A 11 14.45 -0.50 -5.60
C SER A 11 14.13 -1.37 -4.38
N ALA A 12 15.14 -2.04 -3.82
CA ALA A 12 14.98 -2.85 -2.61
C ALA A 12 14.56 -2.01 -1.39
N ALA A 13 15.14 -0.82 -1.22
CA ALA A 13 14.76 0.10 -0.15
C ALA A 13 13.30 0.59 -0.29
N ILE A 14 12.88 0.95 -1.50
CA ILE A 14 11.49 1.35 -1.78
C ILE A 14 10.53 0.18 -1.52
N ALA A 15 10.87 -1.03 -1.96
CA ALA A 15 10.06 -2.22 -1.72
C ALA A 15 9.91 -2.51 -0.22
N GLY A 16 11.00 -2.42 0.55
CA GLY A 16 10.98 -2.60 2.00
C GLY A 16 10.14 -1.53 2.72
N PHE A 17 10.29 -0.27 2.32
CA PHE A 17 9.47 0.84 2.84
C PHE A 17 7.97 0.60 2.58
N LEU A 18 7.60 0.25 1.35
CA LEU A 18 6.21 -0.03 0.99
C LEU A 18 5.65 -1.24 1.76
N ALA A 19 6.43 -2.31 1.86
CA ALA A 19 6.03 -3.51 2.60
C ALA A 19 5.75 -3.20 4.08
N CYS A 20 6.63 -2.41 4.72
CA CYS A 20 6.43 -1.96 6.10
C CYS A 20 5.11 -1.20 6.26
N HIS A 21 4.83 -0.23 5.38
CA HIS A 21 3.60 0.55 5.43
C HIS A 21 2.34 -0.31 5.24
N VAL A 22 2.38 -1.25 4.31
CA VAL A 22 1.27 -2.20 4.08
C VAL A 22 1.02 -3.04 5.32
N LEU A 23 2.07 -3.57 5.95
CA LEU A 23 1.94 -4.37 7.17
C LEU A 23 1.40 -3.55 8.35
N THR A 24 1.90 -2.32 8.54
CA THR A 24 1.40 -1.40 9.57
C THR A 24 -0.08 -1.08 9.35
N CYS A 25 -0.49 -0.75 8.13
CA CYS A 25 -1.89 -0.47 7.81
C CYS A 25 -2.79 -1.68 8.11
N ARG A 26 -2.37 -2.89 7.75
CA ARG A 26 -3.11 -4.12 8.05
C ARG A 26 -3.24 -4.36 9.54
N PHE A 27 -2.15 -4.19 10.29
CA PHE A 27 -2.16 -4.33 11.75
C PHE A 27 -3.12 -3.35 12.41
N LEU A 28 -3.08 -2.06 12.04
CA LEU A 28 -3.97 -1.04 12.61
C LEU A 28 -5.45 -1.33 12.36
N VAL A 29 -5.77 -1.90 11.20
CA VAL A 29 -7.13 -2.34 10.86
C VAL A 29 -7.52 -3.59 11.65
N GLN A 30 -6.61 -4.56 11.79
CA GLN A 30 -6.85 -5.80 12.55
C GLN A 30 -7.09 -5.53 14.04
N GLU A 31 -6.32 -4.63 14.64
CA GLU A 31 -6.47 -4.23 16.04
C GLU A 31 -7.65 -3.26 16.27
N GLY A 32 -8.39 -2.89 15.22
CA GLY A 32 -9.53 -1.99 15.32
C GLY A 32 -9.18 -0.53 15.67
N VAL A 33 -7.89 -0.16 15.61
CA VAL A 33 -7.43 1.23 15.79
C VAL A 33 -7.97 2.11 14.66
N VAL A 34 -8.09 1.53 13.46
CA VAL A 34 -8.63 2.19 12.28
C VAL A 34 -9.80 1.38 11.73
N ASP A 35 -10.91 2.06 11.43
CA ASP A 35 -12.05 1.45 10.76
C ASP A 35 -11.70 1.08 9.32
N LYS A 36 -11.88 -0.21 8.98
CA LYS A 36 -11.50 -0.77 7.69
C LYS A 36 -12.15 -0.06 6.51
N ASP A 37 -13.45 0.19 6.59
CA ASP A 37 -14.23 0.69 5.45
C ASP A 37 -13.98 2.19 5.23
N ARG A 38 -13.89 2.96 6.30
CA ARG A 38 -13.49 4.38 6.24
C ARG A 38 -12.08 4.52 5.72
N PHE A 39 -11.15 3.67 6.15
CA PHE A 39 -9.77 3.71 5.68
C PHE A 39 -9.61 3.31 4.23
N ALA A 40 -10.27 2.24 3.79
CA ALA A 40 -10.27 1.85 2.38
C ALA A 40 -10.85 2.96 1.49
N THR A 41 -11.95 3.59 1.92
CA THR A 41 -12.57 4.72 1.19
C THR A 41 -11.66 5.94 1.13
N TYR A 42 -10.94 6.25 2.22
CA TYR A 42 -9.93 7.29 2.24
C TYR A 42 -8.81 7.01 1.21
N LEU A 43 -8.27 5.79 1.20
CA LEU A 43 -7.20 5.40 0.26
C LEU A 43 -7.68 5.42 -1.20
N GLU A 44 -8.92 5.02 -1.47
CA GLU A 44 -9.55 5.10 -2.80
C GLU A 44 -9.66 6.55 -3.28
N THR A 45 -10.06 7.47 -2.39
CA THR A 45 -10.17 8.91 -2.67
C THR A 45 -8.79 9.51 -2.95
N ALA A 46 -7.81 9.25 -2.08
CA ALA A 46 -6.44 9.70 -2.27
C ALA A 46 -5.85 9.19 -3.59
N MET A 47 -6.11 7.93 -3.95
CA MET A 47 -5.68 7.37 -5.23
C MET A 47 -6.32 8.10 -6.43
N ALA A 48 -7.60 8.45 -6.34
CA ALA A 48 -8.30 9.19 -7.39
C ALA A 48 -7.76 10.63 -7.55
N GLU A 49 -7.41 11.29 -6.44
CA GLU A 49 -6.81 12.63 -6.43
C GLU A 49 -5.37 12.63 -6.97
N MET A 50 -4.59 11.57 -6.73
CA MET A 50 -3.22 11.45 -7.23
C MET A 50 -3.15 11.08 -8.72
N ALA A 51 -4.15 10.37 -9.24
CA ALA A 51 -4.12 9.83 -10.61
C ALA A 51 -3.90 10.87 -11.73
N PRO A 52 -4.49 12.09 -11.70
CA PRO A 52 -4.28 13.10 -12.73
C PRO A 52 -2.86 13.67 -12.78
N GLY A 53 -2.12 13.63 -11.66
CA GLY A 53 -0.77 14.18 -11.55
C GLY A 53 0.35 13.20 -11.90
N LEU A 54 0.01 11.96 -12.27
CA LEU A 54 0.98 10.91 -12.52
C LEU A 54 1.11 10.61 -14.02
N GLU A 55 2.32 10.73 -14.55
CA GLU A 55 2.65 10.32 -15.93
C GLU A 55 2.55 8.80 -16.10
N ASP A 56 2.98 8.03 -15.08
CA ASP A 56 2.90 6.58 -15.06
C ASP A 56 1.92 6.07 -13.98
N LYS A 57 0.80 5.50 -14.44
CA LYS A 57 -0.24 4.90 -13.58
C LYS A 57 0.24 3.67 -12.81
N ARG A 58 1.34 3.01 -13.23
CA ARG A 58 1.93 1.86 -12.53
C ARG A 58 2.47 2.23 -11.16
N THR A 59 2.76 3.51 -10.92
CA THR A 59 3.17 4.05 -9.61
C THR A 59 2.11 3.80 -8.53
N LEU A 60 0.83 3.68 -8.91
CA LEU A 60 -0.28 3.39 -7.98
C LEU A 60 -0.47 1.90 -7.70
N PHE A 61 0.34 1.01 -8.27
CA PHE A 61 0.16 -0.44 -8.15
C PHE A 61 0.11 -0.92 -6.70
N SER A 62 1.07 -0.51 -5.86
CA SER A 62 1.14 -0.93 -4.46
C SER A 62 -0.06 -0.44 -3.64
N LEU A 63 -0.55 0.77 -3.94
CA LEU A 63 -1.75 1.33 -3.29
C LEU A 63 -3.01 0.55 -3.70
N ARG A 64 -3.12 0.15 -4.98
CA ARG A 64 -4.21 -0.73 -5.45
C ARG A 64 -4.19 -2.09 -4.77
N GLN A 65 -3.01 -2.69 -4.61
CA GLN A 65 -2.86 -3.98 -3.91
C GLN A 65 -3.29 -3.88 -2.45
N LEU A 66 -2.91 -2.79 -1.76
CA LEU A 66 -3.35 -2.54 -0.38
C LEU A 66 -4.87 -2.39 -0.28
N ILE A 67 -5.47 -1.54 -1.12
CA ILE A 67 -6.93 -1.34 -1.14
C ILE A 67 -7.65 -2.68 -1.40
N ALA A 68 -7.17 -3.45 -2.37
CA ALA A 68 -7.72 -4.77 -2.68
C ALA A 68 -7.63 -5.72 -1.47
N ALA A 69 -6.51 -5.74 -0.76
CA ALA A 69 -6.33 -6.56 0.43
C ALA A 69 -7.24 -6.14 1.60
N LEU A 70 -7.51 -4.84 1.77
CA LEU A 70 -8.43 -4.32 2.79
C LEU A 70 -9.89 -4.63 2.47
N ARG A 71 -10.26 -4.56 1.18
CA ARG A 71 -11.62 -4.86 0.71
C ARG A 71 -11.90 -6.35 0.62
N ALA A 72 -10.87 -7.18 0.50
CA ALA A 72 -11.03 -8.63 0.50
C ALA A 72 -11.76 -9.07 1.79
N PRO A 73 -12.66 -10.06 1.69
CA PRO A 73 -13.23 -10.68 2.87
C PRO A 73 -12.08 -11.22 3.73
N PRO A 74 -12.19 -11.19 5.07
CA PRO A 74 -11.19 -11.80 5.92
C PRO A 74 -11.08 -13.27 5.53
N THR A 75 -9.95 -13.65 4.93
CA THR A 75 -9.61 -15.07 4.75
C THR A 75 -9.55 -15.64 6.15
N ALA A 76 -10.54 -16.45 6.52
CA ALA A 76 -10.51 -17.24 7.72
C ALA A 76 -9.26 -18.11 7.65
N THR A 77 -8.17 -17.67 8.29
CA THR A 77 -7.05 -18.57 8.57
C THR A 77 -7.58 -19.53 9.62
N PRO A 78 -7.72 -20.84 9.33
CA PRO A 78 -8.02 -21.80 10.37
C PRO A 78 -6.84 -21.74 11.32
N VAL A 79 -7.10 -21.32 12.56
CA VAL A 79 -6.19 -21.60 13.67
C VAL A 79 -6.25 -23.11 13.84
N GLN A 80 -5.24 -23.81 13.35
CA GLN A 80 -4.97 -25.21 13.72
C GLN A 80 -4.15 -25.24 15.00
#